data_AF-A0A836S576-F1
#
_entry.id   AF-A0A836S576-F1
#
_cell.length_a   1.000
_cell.length_b   1.000
_cell.length_c   1.000
_cell.angle_alpha   90.00
_cell.angle_beta   90.00
_cell.angle_gamma   90.00
#
_symmetry.space_group_name_H-M   'P 1'
#
loop_
_entity.id
_entity.type
_entity.pdbx_description
1 polymer ?
#
loop_
_entity_poly.entity_id
_entity_poly.type
_entity_poly.pdbx_seq_one_letter_code
_entity_poly.pdbx_strand_id
1 'polypeptide(L)'
;MEKLTTTQAFDNLTPDNILDAVETMGIVCDGRFLALNSYENRVYQIGVEDAAPLVAKFYRPNRWSDAAILEEHQFTLTLAEQEIPVIPPIVYEDE
;
A
#
# COMPACT_ATOMS: atom_id res chain seq x y z
N MET A 1 6.61 15.22 -22.08
CA MET A 1 6.31 15.34 -20.64
C MET A 1 7.48 14.80 -19.86
N GLU A 2 8.02 15.58 -18.95
CA GLU A 2 9.08 15.14 -18.04
C GLU A 2 8.47 14.14 -17.04
N LYS A 3 9.06 12.94 -16.91
CA LYS A 3 8.60 11.95 -15.93
C LYS A 3 8.97 12.43 -14.53
N LEU A 4 8.00 12.42 -13.61
CA LEU A 4 8.25 12.67 -12.19
C LEU A 4 9.24 11.62 -11.65
N THR A 5 10.15 12.05 -10.78
CA THR A 5 10.93 11.13 -9.96
C THR A 5 10.02 10.44 -8.93
N THR A 6 10.41 9.26 -8.43
CA THR A 6 9.64 8.56 -7.40
C THR A 6 9.43 9.41 -6.14
N THR A 7 10.43 10.22 -5.75
CA THR A 7 10.32 11.19 -4.65
C THR A 7 9.25 12.23 -4.94
N GLN A 8 9.25 12.85 -6.12
CA GLN A 8 8.24 13.84 -6.49
C GLN A 8 6.84 13.22 -6.60
N ALA A 9 6.73 11.97 -7.08
CA ALA A 9 5.46 11.25 -7.13
C ALA A 9 4.92 11.00 -5.71
N PHE A 10 5.78 10.55 -4.79
CA PHE A 10 5.43 10.32 -3.39
C PHE A 10 5.00 11.60 -2.66
N ASP A 11 5.71 12.70 -2.87
CA ASP A 11 5.41 13.99 -2.23
C ASP A 11 4.08 14.59 -2.71
N ASN A 12 3.64 14.24 -3.93
CA ASN A 12 2.42 14.73 -4.57
C ASN A 12 1.35 13.64 -4.75
N LEU A 13 1.36 12.57 -3.93
CA LEU A 13 0.33 11.53 -3.98
C LEU A 13 -1.06 12.14 -3.75
N THR A 14 -1.85 12.22 -4.83
CA THR A 14 -3.25 12.64 -4.78
C THR A 14 -4.16 11.44 -4.53
N PRO A 15 -5.39 11.65 -4.01
CA PRO A 15 -6.38 10.58 -3.90
C PRO A 15 -6.58 9.81 -5.21
N ASP A 16 -6.67 10.51 -6.35
CA ASP A 16 -6.84 9.88 -7.66
C ASP A 16 -5.68 8.95 -8.00
N ASN A 17 -4.43 9.36 -7.75
CA ASN A 17 -3.27 8.49 -8.00
C ASN A 17 -3.28 7.23 -7.12
N ILE A 18 -3.79 7.35 -5.90
CA ILE A 18 -3.86 6.25 -4.94
C ILE A 18 -4.97 5.28 -5.34
N LEU A 19 -6.15 5.79 -5.69
CA LEU A 19 -7.27 4.98 -6.18
C LEU A 19 -6.87 4.25 -7.46
N ASP A 20 -6.33 4.96 -8.46
CA ASP A 20 -5.84 4.36 -9.70
C ASP A 20 -4.84 3.23 -9.41
N ALA A 21 -3.87 3.46 -8.52
CA ALA A 21 -2.87 2.44 -8.16
C ALA A 21 -3.49 1.20 -7.52
N VAL A 22 -4.49 1.37 -6.65
CA VAL A 22 -5.22 0.25 -6.05
C VAL A 22 -6.05 -0.50 -7.10
N GLU A 23 -6.70 0.22 -8.00
CA GLU A 23 -7.53 -0.37 -9.06
C GLU A 23 -6.72 -1.16 -10.09
N THR A 24 -5.43 -0.83 -10.31
CA THR A 24 -4.54 -1.66 -11.15
C THR A 24 -4.35 -3.09 -10.63
N MET A 25 -4.67 -3.35 -9.35
CA MET A 25 -4.64 -4.68 -8.75
C MET A 25 -5.95 -5.47 -8.94
N GLY A 26 -6.87 -4.98 -9.80
CA GLY A 26 -8.17 -5.61 -10.06
C GLY A 26 -9.23 -5.33 -8.98
N ILE A 27 -8.99 -4.34 -8.12
CA ILE A 27 -9.87 -3.97 -7.00
C ILE A 27 -10.79 -2.85 -7.45
N VAL A 28 -12.09 -2.94 -7.15
CA VAL A 28 -13.04 -1.85 -7.45
C VAL A 28 -13.21 -0.97 -6.21
N CYS A 29 -12.78 0.29 -6.29
CA CYS A 29 -12.91 1.23 -5.18
C CYS A 29 -14.31 1.86 -5.15
N ASP A 30 -14.87 2.08 -3.95
CA ASP A 30 -16.21 2.69 -3.79
C ASP A 30 -16.19 4.20 -3.48
N GLY A 31 -15.01 4.81 -3.55
CA GLY A 31 -14.78 6.23 -3.31
C GLY A 31 -14.61 6.62 -1.83
N ARG A 32 -14.79 5.71 -0.87
CA ARG A 32 -14.42 5.98 0.53
C ARG A 32 -12.89 6.06 0.64
N PHE A 33 -12.39 7.16 1.21
CA PHE A 33 -10.96 7.42 1.33
C PHE A 33 -10.64 8.10 2.66
N LEU A 34 -9.69 7.56 3.42
CA LEU A 34 -9.25 8.12 4.70
C LEU A 34 -7.73 8.04 4.84
N ALA A 35 -7.06 9.18 4.97
CA ALA A 35 -5.65 9.22 5.35
C ALA A 35 -5.48 8.84 6.82
N LEU A 36 -4.57 7.90 7.11
CA LEU A 36 -4.25 7.45 8.46
C LEU A 36 -3.04 8.20 9.02
N ASN A 37 -2.94 8.32 10.35
CA ASN A 37 -1.84 9.01 11.03
C ASN A 37 -0.52 8.23 10.90
N SER A 38 0.21 8.45 9.81
CA SER A 38 1.54 7.91 9.56
C SER A 38 2.45 9.00 9.00
N TYR A 39 3.59 9.21 9.66
CA TYR A 39 4.56 10.26 9.28
C TYR A 39 5.61 9.77 8.28
N GLU A 40 6.08 8.53 8.44
CA GLU A 40 7.15 7.96 7.60
C GLU A 40 6.60 7.55 6.23
N ASN A 41 5.55 6.71 6.21
CA ASN A 41 4.89 6.24 5.00
C ASN A 41 3.57 6.99 4.78
N ARG A 42 3.10 7.05 3.53
CA ARG A 42 1.73 7.51 3.26
C ARG A 42 0.81 6.32 3.38
N VAL A 43 -0.11 6.37 4.34
CA VAL A 43 -1.01 5.26 4.68
C VAL A 43 -2.44 5.73 4.56
N TYR A 44 -3.25 4.98 3.83
CA TYR A 44 -4.64 5.29 3.53
C TYR A 44 -5.52 4.08 3.74
N GLN A 45 -6.72 4.29 4.25
CA GLN A 45 -7.80 3.31 4.21
C GLN A 45 -8.69 3.62 3.00
N ILE A 46 -8.87 2.62 2.14
CA ILE A 46 -9.60 2.73 0.87
C ILE A 46 -10.82 1.79 0.93
N GLY A 47 -12.00 2.31 0.62
CA GLY A 47 -13.20 1.49 0.52
C GLY A 47 -13.23 0.68 -0.77
N VAL A 48 -13.71 -0.55 -0.66
CA VAL A 48 -13.81 -1.51 -1.76
C VAL A 48 -15.27 -1.89 -1.94
N GLU A 49 -15.73 -1.95 -3.19
CA GLU A 49 -17.09 -2.37 -3.52
C GLU A 49 -17.33 -3.82 -3.07
N ASP A 50 -18.45 -4.07 -2.41
CA ASP A 50 -18.86 -5.37 -1.87
C ASP A 50 -17.84 -6.09 -0.97
N ALA A 51 -16.86 -5.37 -0.42
CA ALA A 51 -15.82 -5.93 0.44
C ALA A 51 -15.45 -5.03 1.63
N ALA A 52 -14.60 -5.56 2.50
CA ALA A 52 -14.00 -4.78 3.57
C ALA A 52 -13.01 -3.75 3.00
N PRO A 53 -12.86 -2.57 3.63
CA PRO A 53 -11.87 -1.59 3.20
C PRO A 53 -10.45 -2.14 3.38
N LEU A 54 -9.53 -1.74 2.51
CA LEU A 54 -8.12 -2.10 2.56
C LEU A 54 -7.27 -0.95 3.10
N VAL A 55 -6.06 -1.29 3.57
CA VAL A 55 -5.05 -0.30 3.96
C VAL A 55 -3.94 -0.28 2.91
N ALA A 56 -3.83 0.81 2.17
CA ALA A 56 -2.74 1.05 1.22
C ALA A 56 -1.59 1.77 1.91
N LYS A 57 -0.37 1.21 1.83
CA LYS A 57 0.86 1.77 2.40
C LYS A 57 1.85 2.05 1.26
N PHE A 58 2.15 3.32 1.02
CA PHE A 58 3.18 3.75 0.08
C PHE A 58 4.46 4.03 0.86
N TYR A 59 5.52 3.31 0.55
CA TYR A 59 6.82 3.45 1.20
C TYR A 59 7.52 4.73 0.77
N ARG A 60 8.15 5.42 1.73
CA ARG A 60 8.94 6.62 1.41
C ARG A 60 10.13 6.27 0.51
N PRO A 61 10.29 6.92 -0.65
CA PRO A 61 11.38 6.63 -1.57
C PRO A 61 12.76 6.79 -0.93
N ASN A 62 13.69 5.90 -1.27
CA ASN A 62 15.07 5.88 -0.80
C ASN A 62 15.26 5.69 0.72
N ARG A 63 14.19 5.37 1.46
CA ARG A 63 14.27 5.07 2.90
C ARG A 63 14.71 3.62 3.15
N TRP A 64 14.16 2.69 2.37
CA TRP A 64 14.42 1.26 2.43
C TRP A 64 14.72 0.75 1.03
N SER A 65 15.56 -0.28 0.94
CA SER A 65 15.72 -1.05 -0.29
C SER A 65 14.52 -1.97 -0.48
N ASP A 66 14.24 -2.36 -1.73
CA ASP A 66 13.20 -3.34 -2.04
C ASP A 66 13.42 -4.65 -1.27
N ALA A 67 14.68 -5.08 -1.12
CA ALA A 67 15.03 -6.27 -0.33
C ALA A 67 14.62 -6.16 1.15
N ALA A 68 14.78 -4.98 1.77
CA ALA A 68 14.36 -4.76 3.15
C ALA A 68 12.82 -4.70 3.28
N ILE A 69 12.14 -4.14 2.28
CA ILE A 69 10.67 -4.11 2.23
C ILE A 69 10.12 -5.54 2.08
N LEU A 70 10.70 -6.34 1.20
CA LEU A 70 10.32 -7.74 1.01
C LEU A 70 10.64 -8.61 2.23
N GLU A 71 11.74 -8.31 2.94
CA GLU A 71 12.03 -8.94 4.23
C GLU A 71 10.93 -8.64 5.27
N GLU A 72 10.49 -7.38 5.40
CA GLU A 72 9.37 -6.98 6.28
C GLU A 72 8.09 -7.77 5.93
N HIS A 73 7.78 -7.90 4.63
CA HIS A 73 6.63 -8.66 4.14
C HIS A 73 6.74 -10.13 4.52
N GLN A 74 7.85 -10.78 4.19
CA GLN A 74 8.06 -12.19 4.51
C GLN A 74 8.04 -12.44 6.02
N PHE A 75 8.63 -11.53 6.81
CA PHE A 75 8.66 -11.66 8.26
C PHE A 75 7.25 -11.60 8.86
N THR A 76 6.43 -10.62 8.45
CA THR A 76 5.05 -10.50 8.93
C THR A 76 4.15 -11.66 8.48
N LEU A 77 4.37 -12.20 7.27
CA LEU A 77 3.71 -13.43 6.83
C LEU A 77 4.08 -14.63 7.72
N THR A 78 5.38 -14.86 7.98
CA THR A 78 5.84 -15.93 8.87
C THR A 78 5.28 -15.81 10.29
N LEU A 79 5.19 -14.58 10.83
CA LEU A 79 4.57 -14.35 12.14
C LEU A 79 3.09 -14.73 12.14
N ALA A 80 2.35 -14.35 11.08
CA ALA A 80 0.94 -14.71 10.96
C ALA A 80 0.73 -16.23 10.83
N GLU A 81 1.60 -16.94 10.10
CA GLU A 81 1.60 -18.41 10.01
C GLU A 81 1.83 -19.10 11.36
N GLN A 82 2.58 -18.46 12.26
CA GLN A 82 2.81 -18.91 13.63
C GLN A 82 1.72 -18.44 14.61
N GLU A 83 0.60 -17.94 14.09
CA GLU A 83 -0.54 -17.40 14.86
C GLU A 83 -0.14 -16.24 15.80
N ILE A 84 0.96 -15.54 15.50
CA ILE A 84 1.38 -14.34 16.23
C ILE A 84 0.53 -13.15 15.74
N PRO A 85 -0.09 -12.36 16.64
CA PRO A 85 -0.98 -11.27 16.24
C PRO A 85 -0.26 -10.16 15.45
N VAL A 86 -0.41 -10.16 14.13
CA VAL A 86 0.07 -9.14 13.19
C VAL A 86 -0.91 -8.98 12.03
N ILE A 87 -0.75 -7.91 11.25
CA ILE A 87 -1.47 -7.72 9.97
C ILE A 87 -0.44 -7.87 8.84
N PRO A 88 -0.35 -9.05 8.19
CA PRO A 88 0.55 -9.25 7.06
C PRO A 88 0.04 -8.52 5.81
N PRO A 89 0.90 -8.30 4.79
CA PRO A 89 0.45 -7.79 3.50
C PRO A 89 -0.51 -8.77 2.81
N ILE A 90 -1.42 -8.24 1.99
CA ILE A 90 -2.22 -9.05 1.06
C ILE A 90 -1.30 -9.50 -0.08
N VAL A 91 -1.27 -10.80 -0.35
CA VAL A 91 -0.53 -11.38 -1.47
C VAL A 91 -1.47 -11.49 -2.67
N TYR A 92 -1.09 -10.86 -3.78
CA TYR A 92 -1.77 -11.01 -5.07
C TYR A 92 -0.93 -11.94 -5.93
N GLU A 93 -1.57 -12.91 -6.57
CA GLU A 93 -0.91 -13.73 -7.59
C GLU A 93 -0.88 -12.93 -8.90
N ASP A 94 0.30 -12.77 -9.51
CA ASP A 94 0.39 -12.26 -10.88
C ASP A 94 -0.16 -13.34 -11.83
N GLU A 95 -1.25 -13.06 -12.55
CA GLU A 95 -1.73 -13.91 -13.66
C GLU A 95 -0.83 -13.81 -14.90
#